data_AF-A0A920U229-F1
#
_entry.id   AF-A0A920U229-F1
#
_cell.length_a   1.000
_cell.length_b   1.000
_cell.length_c   1.000
_cell.angle_alpha   90.00
_cell.angle_beta   90.00
_cell.angle_gamma   90.00
#
_symmetry.space_group_name_H-M   'P 1'
#
loop_
_entity.id
_entity.type
_entity.pdbx_description
1 polymer ?
#
loop_
_entity_poly.entity_id
_entity_poly.type
_entity_poly.pdbx_seq_one_letter_code
_entity_poly.pdbx_strand_id
1 'polypeptide(L)' 'MGRAVFTDLDGTLLGSDQQLSPANHDVLEVLGQQGILRVVVTGRSLFFPPTCSRPIISD' A
#
# COMPACT_ATOMS: atom_id res chain seq x y z
N MET A 1 1.72 12.84 -18.81
CA MET A 1 0.50 12.12 -18.36
C MET A 1 0.85 11.40 -17.07
N GLY A 2 0.17 11.72 -15.96
CA GLY A 2 0.34 11.01 -14.69
C GLY A 2 -0.35 9.65 -14.71
N ARG A 3 0.23 8.66 -14.02
CA ARG A 3 -0.35 7.32 -13.86
C ARG A 3 -0.60 7.07 -12.37
N ALA A 4 -1.64 6.31 -12.06
CA ALA A 4 -1.98 5.95 -10.69
C ALA A 4 -2.42 4.48 -10.60
N VAL A 5 -2.15 3.86 -9.46
CA VAL A 5 -2.60 2.53 -9.07
C VAL A 5 -3.45 2.67 -7.81
N PHE A 6 -4.67 2.13 -7.87
CA PHE A 6 -5.62 2.11 -6.76
C PHE A 6 -5.71 0.68 -6.25
N THR A 7 -5.47 0.47 -4.96
CA THR A 7 -5.52 -0.87 -4.34
C THR A 7 -6.38 -0.85 -3.09
N ASP A 8 -7.22 -1.87 -2.94
CA ASP A 8 -7.82 -2.16 -1.64
C ASP A 8 -6.77 -2.75 -0.70
N LEU A 9 -7.03 -2.63 0.60
CA LEU A 9 -6.14 -3.04 1.66
C LEU A 9 -6.36 -4.50 2.06
N ASP A 10 -7.55 -4.85 2.54
CA ASP A 10 -7.82 -6.18 3.08
C ASP A 10 -8.10 -7.21 2.00
N GLY A 11 -7.37 -8.32 2.02
CA GLY A 11 -7.57 -9.39 1.04
C GLY A 11 -7.13 -9.02 -0.38
N THR A 12 -6.53 -7.84 -0.58
CA THR A 12 -5.90 -7.42 -1.84
C THR A 12 -4.43 -7.07 -1.61
N LEU A 13 -4.14 -5.98 -0.90
CA LEU A 13 -2.75 -5.58 -0.62
C LEU A 13 -2.16 -6.36 0.57
N LEU A 14 -2.96 -6.55 1.61
CA LEU A 14 -2.61 -7.33 2.79
C LEU A 14 -3.05 -8.78 2.61
N GLY A 15 -2.15 -9.70 2.94
CA GLY A 15 -2.46 -11.13 2.97
C GLY A 15 -3.45 -11.50 4.08
N SER A 16 -3.76 -12.78 4.18
CA SER A 16 -4.62 -13.33 5.25
C SER A 16 -4.07 -13.11 6.66
N ASP A 17 -2.78 -12.81 6.79
CA ASP A 17 -2.10 -12.40 8.02
C ASP A 17 -2.22 -10.89 8.32
N GLN A 18 -2.95 -10.14 7.48
CA GLN A 18 -3.04 -8.68 7.50
C GLN A 18 -1.68 -7.98 7.37
N GLN A 19 -0.69 -8.63 6.74
CA GLN A 19 0.63 -8.07 6.52
C GLN A 19 0.88 -7.81 5.03
N LEU A 20 1.72 -6.80 4.77
CA LEU A 20 2.23 -6.53 3.43
C LEU A 20 3.40 -7.48 3.12
N SER A 21 3.28 -8.26 2.05
CA SER A 21 4.38 -9.13 1.62
C SER A 21 5.60 -8.30 1.16
N PRO A 22 6.84 -8.78 1.36
CA PRO A 22 8.03 -8.08 0.89
C PRO A 22 8.01 -7.82 -0.62
N ALA A 23 7.50 -8.78 -1.41
CA ALA A 23 7.38 -8.61 -2.87
C ALA A 23 6.40 -7.49 -3.25
N ASN A 24 5.24 -7.38 -2.58
CA ASN A 24 4.29 -6.30 -2.83
C ASN A 24 4.88 -4.93 -2.44
N HIS A 25 5.62 -4.88 -1.33
CA HIS A 25 6.35 -3.69 -0.90
C HIS A 25 7.35 -3.22 -1.96
N ASP A 26 8.19 -4.13 -2.47
CA ASP A 26 9.22 -3.80 -3.46
C ASP A 26 8.60 -3.29 -4.77
N VAL A 27 7.48 -3.88 -5.19
CA VAL A 27 6.73 -3.39 -6.37
C VAL A 27 6.16 -1.99 -6.12
N LEU A 28 5.57 -1.74 -4.96
CA LEU A 28 5.08 -0.40 -4.61
C LEU A 28 6.20 0.63 -4.59
N GLU A 29 7.41 0.27 -4.15
CA GLU A 29 8.56 1.16 -4.18
C GLU A 29 9.00 1.49 -5.62
N VAL A 30 9.10 0.47 -6.49
CA VAL A 30 9.40 0.65 -7.92
C VAL A 30 8.36 1.53 -8.62
N LEU A 31 7.07 1.37 -8.30
CA LEU A 31 6.01 2.23 -8.84
C LEU A 31 6.19 3.69 -8.40
N GLY A 32 6.59 3.91 -7.14
CA GLY A 32 6.91 5.25 -6.63
C GLY A 32 8.08 5.90 -7.39
N GLN A 33 9.15 5.14 -7.62
CA GLN A 33 10.32 5.59 -8.40
C GLN A 33 9.97 5.92 -9.86
N GLN A 34 8.93 5.29 -10.42
CA GLN A 34 8.43 5.56 -11.77
C GLN A 34 7.46 6.76 -11.83
N GLY A 35 7.22 7.45 -10.70
CA GLY A 35 6.28 8.56 -10.62
C GLY A 35 4.82 8.13 -10.72
N ILE A 36 4.52 6.88 -10.38
CA ILE A 36 3.16 6.33 -10.37
C ILE A 36 2.57 6.54 -8.97
N LEU A 37 1.46 7.27 -8.91
CA LEU A 37 0.77 7.53 -7.66
C LEU A 37 0.12 6.24 -7.13
N ARG A 38 0.38 5.90 -5.86
CA ARG A 38 -0.15 4.69 -5.21
C ARG A 38 -1.23 5.13 -4.23
N VAL A 39 -2.48 4.76 -4.48
CA VAL A 39 -3.64 5.16 -3.67
C VAL A 39 -4.24 3.93 -3.01
N VAL A 40 -4.29 3.94 -1.68
CA VAL A 40 -5.02 2.91 -0.92
C VAL A 40 -6.49 3.31 -0.84
N VAL A 41 -7.38 2.44 -1.31
CA VAL A 41 -8.84 2.63 -1.31
C VAL A 41 -9.44 1.55 -0.41
N THR A 42 -9.71 1.89 0.85
CA THR A 42 -10.23 0.94 1.83
C THR A 42 -11.52 1.44 2.46
N GLY A 43 -12.42 0.51 2.82
CA GLY A 43 -13.59 0.79 3.65
C GLY A 43 -13.27 0.96 5.14
N ARG A 44 -12.01 0.73 5.56
CA ARG A 44 -11.55 1.00 6.93
C ARG A 44 -11.46 2.51 7.16
N SER A 45 -11.83 2.93 8.37
CA SER A 45 -11.47 4.26 8.85
C SER A 45 -9.95 4.42 8.85
N LEU A 46 -9.44 5.61 8.53
CA LEU A 46 -8.00 5.95 8.56
C LEU A 46 -7.38 5.85 9.97
N PHE A 47 -8.15 5.46 10.98
CA PHE A 47 -7.69 5.19 12.33
C PHE A 47 -6.89 3.88 12.38
N PHE A 48 -5.64 3.95 11.93
CA PHE A 48 -4.66 2.89 12.05
C PHE A 48 -3.94 2.99 13.41
N PRO A 49 -3.97 1.95 14.27
CA PRO A 49 -3.09 1.92 15.43
C PRO A 49 -1.61 1.82 14.98
N PRO A 50 -0.66 2.45 15.70
CA PRO A 50 0.74 2.57 15.31
C PRO A 50 1.54 1.25 15.30
N THR A 51 0.87 0.10 15.43
CA THR A 51 1.48 -1.23 15.61
C THR A 51 1.72 -2.00 14.30
N CYS A 52 1.29 -1.48 13.14
CA CYS A 52 1.62 -2.09 11.84
C CYS A 52 2.85 -1.38 11.23
N SER A 53 4.04 -1.84 11.65
CA SER A 53 5.33 -1.16 11.50
C SER A 53 6.01 -1.32 10.14
N ARG A 54 5.29 -1.11 9.03
CA ARG A 54 5.92 -0.80 7.72
C ARG A 54 5.08 0.28 7.01
N PRO A 55 5.60 1.51 6.85
CA PRO A 55 4.87 2.54 6.12
C PRO A 55 4.66 2.08 4.68
N ILE A 56 3.40 1.94 4.28
CA ILE A 56 2.99 1.70 2.89
C ILE A 56 3.29 2.93 2.01
N ILE A 57 3.48 4.09 2.65
CA ILE A 57 3.74 5.38 2.04
C ILE A 57 5.13 5.82 2.50
N SER A 58 6.13 5.55 1.68
CA SER A 58 7.42 6.24 1.71
C SER A 58 7.26 7.61 1.03
N ASP A 59 7.65 8.68 1.74
CA ASP A 59 7.73 10.07 1.24
C ASP A 59 8.66 10.20 0.02
#